data_AF-A0AA40NGE3-F1
#
_entry.id   AF-A0AA40NGE3-F1
#
_cell.length_a   1.000
_cell.length_b   1.000
_cell.length_c   1.000
_cell.angle_alpha   90.00
_cell.angle_beta   90.00
_cell.angle_gamma   90.00
#
_symmetry.space_group_name_H-M   'P 1'
#
loop_
_entity.id
_entity.type
_entity.pdbx_description
1 polymer ?
#
loop_
_entity_poly.entity_id
_entity_poly.type
_entity_poly.pdbx_seq_one_letter_code
_entity_poly.pdbx_strand_id
1 'polypeptide(L)'
;MTTNTHPAHGPVSLDRLHQIREHLLHDTQYSNGGNRAYILADVLKVIDGAIARELVRREHAAWSQATFGDVGPVGPLKHLSKEALEAAAEPGDLSEWADMQFLLWDAQRRAGISDEQITQAMIKKLAINKVRQWPEPKDGEPRLHIKEQSEQEKK
;
A
#
# COMPACT_ATOMS: atom_id res chain seq x y z
N MET A 1 -7.50 31.59 13.15
CA MET A 1 -7.05 30.80 11.97
C MET A 1 -8.22 29.93 11.56
N THR A 2 -8.79 30.15 10.38
CA THR A 2 -9.87 29.32 9.84
C THR A 2 -9.25 28.02 9.34
N THR A 3 -9.48 26.91 10.03
CA THR A 3 -9.14 25.58 9.48
C THR A 3 -10.12 25.31 8.34
N ASN A 4 -9.66 25.51 7.11
CA ASN A 4 -10.45 25.22 5.91
C ASN A 4 -10.69 23.70 5.85
N THR A 5 -11.88 23.26 6.27
CA THR A 5 -12.31 21.84 6.29
C THR A 5 -12.74 21.34 4.91
N HIS A 6 -12.28 22.00 3.84
CA HIS A 6 -12.66 21.63 2.48
C HIS A 6 -12.19 20.19 2.18
N PRO A 7 -13.07 19.30 1.68
CA PRO A 7 -12.75 17.88 1.46
C PRO A 7 -11.53 17.63 0.56
N ALA A 8 -11.17 18.59 -0.29
CA ALA A 8 -9.99 18.52 -1.16
C ALA A 8 -8.64 18.63 -0.43
N HIS A 9 -8.62 18.94 0.87
CA HIS A 9 -7.39 19.06 1.65
C HIS A 9 -7.04 17.77 2.42
N GLY A 10 -7.85 16.72 2.33
CA GLY A 10 -7.58 15.40 2.91
C GLY A 10 -7.42 14.30 1.84
N PRO A 11 -7.14 13.06 2.25
CA PRO A 11 -7.13 11.90 1.36
C PRO A 11 -8.45 11.76 0.60
N VAL A 12 -8.39 11.34 -0.66
CA VAL A 12 -9.59 11.12 -1.48
C VAL A 12 -10.37 9.94 -0.90
N SER A 13 -11.61 10.19 -0.44
CA SER A 13 -12.46 9.13 0.10
C SER A 13 -12.99 8.21 -1.01
N LEU A 14 -13.40 6.99 -0.62
CA LEU A 14 -14.04 6.04 -1.54
C LEU A 14 -15.28 6.64 -2.24
N ASP A 15 -16.13 7.36 -1.50
CA ASP A 15 -17.29 8.06 -2.08
C ASP A 15 -16.86 9.10 -3.10
N ARG A 16 -15.74 9.80 -2.84
CA ARG A 16 -15.22 10.77 -3.78
C ARG A 16 -14.63 10.10 -5.02
N LEU A 17 -14.00 8.93 -4.90
CA LEU A 17 -13.56 8.14 -6.04
C LEU A 17 -14.75 7.71 -6.91
N HIS A 18 -15.85 7.24 -6.31
CA HIS A 18 -17.08 6.93 -7.05
C HIS A 18 -17.64 8.17 -7.77
N GLN A 19 -17.71 9.32 -7.09
CA GLN A 19 -18.18 10.56 -7.71
C GLN A 19 -17.31 11.00 -8.90
N ILE A 20 -15.99 10.90 -8.77
CA ILE A 20 -15.05 11.21 -9.86
C ILE A 20 -15.24 10.23 -11.01
N ARG A 21 -15.35 8.92 -10.71
CA ARG A 21 -15.59 7.87 -11.71
C ARG A 21 -16.84 8.15 -12.53
N GLU A 22 -17.98 8.39 -11.88
CA GLU A 22 -19.26 8.63 -12.56
C GLU A 22 -19.21 9.89 -13.43
N HIS A 23 -18.54 10.94 -12.95
CA HIS A 23 -18.36 12.16 -13.74
C HIS A 23 -17.54 11.89 -15.02
N LEU A 24 -16.43 11.16 -14.93
CA LEU A 24 -15.58 10.83 -16.08
C LEU A 24 -16.24 9.82 -17.04
N LEU A 25 -17.06 8.92 -16.51
CA LEU A 25 -17.84 7.97 -17.30
C LEU A 25 -18.91 8.68 -18.14
N HIS A 26 -19.58 9.69 -17.57
CA HIS A 26 -20.49 10.53 -18.32
C HIS A 26 -19.75 11.24 -19.47
N ASP A 27 -18.60 11.88 -19.18
CA ASP A 27 -17.82 12.61 -20.19
C ASP A 27 -17.28 11.74 -21.34
N THR A 28 -16.97 10.47 -21.07
CA THR A 28 -16.51 9.52 -22.12
C THR A 28 -17.60 9.20 -23.13
N GLN A 29 -18.84 9.04 -22.67
CA GLN A 29 -19.99 8.71 -23.52
C GLN A 29 -20.28 9.79 -24.57
N TYR A 30 -19.94 11.05 -24.29
CA TYR A 30 -20.12 12.19 -25.21
C TYR A 30 -18.86 12.50 -26.05
N SER A 31 -17.82 11.67 -26.00
CA SER A 31 -16.59 11.89 -26.76
C SER A 31 -16.58 11.14 -28.10
N ASN A 32 -16.18 11.82 -29.19
CA ASN A 32 -16.22 11.29 -30.56
C ASN A 32 -15.07 10.31 -30.88
N GLY A 33 -14.58 9.52 -29.92
CA GLY A 33 -13.55 8.49 -30.16
C GLY A 33 -12.13 9.01 -30.46
N GLY A 34 -11.84 10.30 -30.26
CA GLY A 34 -10.49 10.86 -30.39
C GLY A 34 -9.58 10.54 -29.19
N ASN A 35 -8.33 11.05 -29.20
CA ASN A 35 -7.34 10.83 -28.12
C ASN A 35 -7.88 11.07 -26.69
N ARG A 36 -8.81 12.01 -26.53
CA ARG A 36 -9.47 12.29 -25.24
C ARG A 36 -10.28 11.10 -24.72
N ALA A 37 -10.94 10.34 -25.59
CA ALA A 37 -11.74 9.17 -25.20
C ALA A 37 -10.84 8.08 -24.58
N TYR A 38 -9.69 7.80 -25.21
CA TYR A 38 -8.72 6.84 -24.71
C TYR A 38 -8.11 7.26 -23.37
N ILE A 39 -7.73 8.53 -23.23
CA ILE A 39 -7.21 9.07 -21.97
C ILE A 39 -8.22 8.88 -20.84
N LEU A 40 -9.49 9.25 -21.07
CA LEU A 40 -10.52 9.11 -20.06
C LEU A 40 -10.80 7.64 -19.71
N ALA A 41 -10.79 6.74 -20.69
CA ALA A 41 -10.94 5.30 -20.46
C ALA A 41 -9.81 4.74 -19.58
N ASP A 42 -8.58 5.18 -19.79
CA ASP A 42 -7.45 4.75 -18.96
C ASP A 42 -7.51 5.35 -17.54
N VAL A 43 -7.95 6.60 -17.39
CA VAL A 43 -8.20 7.19 -16.07
C VAL A 43 -9.30 6.42 -15.32
N LEU A 44 -10.37 6.02 -16.00
CA LEU A 44 -11.42 5.19 -15.40
C LEU A 44 -10.86 3.86 -14.87
N LYS A 45 -10.01 3.17 -15.63
CA LYS A 45 -9.37 1.92 -15.16
C LYS A 45 -8.53 2.12 -13.90
N VAL A 46 -7.80 3.24 -13.81
CA VAL A 46 -7.00 3.58 -12.62
C VAL A 46 -7.92 3.81 -11.41
N ILE A 47 -9.02 4.53 -11.59
CA ILE A 47 -9.98 4.79 -10.53
C ILE A 47 -10.69 3.49 -10.10
N ASP A 48 -11.07 2.64 -11.05
CA ASP A 48 -11.66 1.33 -10.78
C ASP A 48 -10.73 0.45 -9.94
N GLY A 49 -9.43 0.43 -10.28
CA GLY A 49 -8.41 -0.27 -9.49
C GLY A 49 -8.27 0.30 -8.07
N ALA A 50 -8.31 1.63 -7.91
CA ALA A 50 -8.25 2.27 -6.61
C ALA A 50 -9.48 1.96 -5.74
N ILE A 51 -10.68 1.99 -6.34
CA ILE A 51 -11.94 1.63 -5.68
C ILE A 51 -11.89 0.17 -5.23
N ALA A 52 -11.55 -0.76 -6.12
CA ALA A 52 -11.51 -2.18 -5.81
C ALA A 52 -10.54 -2.48 -4.66
N ARG A 53 -9.34 -1.89 -4.69
CA ARG A 53 -8.33 -2.07 -3.63
C ARG A 53 -8.80 -1.51 -2.28
N GLU A 54 -9.45 -0.36 -2.27
CA GLU A 54 -9.97 0.25 -1.04
C GLU A 54 -11.15 -0.53 -0.46
N LEU A 55 -12.05 -1.06 -1.30
CA LEU A 55 -13.15 -1.92 -0.88
C LEU A 55 -12.63 -3.19 -0.20
N VAL A 56 -11.73 -3.93 -0.85
CA VAL A 56 -11.11 -5.14 -0.31
C VAL A 56 -10.45 -4.85 1.04
N ARG A 57 -9.73 -3.73 1.16
CA ARG A 57 -9.07 -3.33 2.39
C ARG A 57 -10.07 -3.02 3.53
N ARG A 58 -11.17 -2.34 3.23
CA ARG A 58 -12.23 -2.02 4.21
C ARG A 58 -12.96 -3.27 4.68
N GLU A 59 -13.35 -4.14 3.76
CA GLU A 59 -14.01 -5.40 4.07
C GLU A 59 -13.11 -6.29 4.93
N HIS A 60 -11.83 -6.41 4.55
CA HIS A 60 -10.84 -7.13 5.35
C HIS A 60 -10.69 -6.54 6.76
N ALA A 61 -10.60 -5.21 6.88
CA ALA A 61 -10.49 -4.54 8.18
C ALA A 61 -11.74 -4.77 9.05
N ALA A 62 -12.93 -4.70 8.47
CA ALA A 62 -14.20 -4.94 9.18
C ALA A 62 -14.30 -6.40 9.64
N TRP A 63 -13.98 -7.35 8.77
CA TRP A 63 -13.92 -8.77 9.09
C TRP A 63 -12.90 -9.05 10.19
N SER A 64 -11.65 -8.58 10.06
CA SER A 64 -10.61 -8.77 11.07
C SER A 64 -11.01 -8.19 12.43
N GLN A 65 -11.66 -7.03 12.44
CA GLN A 65 -12.18 -6.44 13.68
C GLN A 65 -13.28 -7.31 14.31
N ALA A 66 -14.21 -7.83 13.51
CA ALA A 66 -15.30 -8.67 14.00
C ALA A 66 -14.80 -10.03 14.51
N THR A 67 -13.81 -10.61 13.84
CA THR A 67 -13.28 -11.95 14.15
C THR A 67 -12.29 -11.92 15.31
N PHE A 68 -11.35 -10.97 15.32
CA PHE A 68 -10.23 -10.96 16.27
C PHE A 68 -10.35 -9.89 17.35
N GLY A 69 -11.32 -8.96 17.23
CA GLY A 69 -11.51 -7.87 18.17
C GLY A 69 -10.40 -6.81 18.13
N ASP A 70 -10.32 -6.05 19.22
CA ASP A 70 -9.37 -4.94 19.39
C ASP A 70 -8.01 -5.43 19.90
N VAL A 71 -7.25 -6.05 18.99
CA VAL A 71 -5.86 -6.47 19.23
C VAL A 71 -4.87 -5.53 18.55
N GLY A 72 -3.66 -5.47 19.10
CA GLY A 72 -2.56 -4.66 18.57
C GLY A 72 -1.88 -5.26 17.32
N PRO A 73 -0.92 -4.53 16.72
CA PRO A 73 -0.31 -4.88 15.43
C PRO A 73 0.67 -6.08 15.48
N VAL A 74 1.12 -6.47 16.67
CA VAL A 74 2.17 -7.50 16.84
C VAL A 74 1.74 -8.88 16.37
N GLY A 75 0.46 -9.24 16.57
CA GLY A 75 -0.09 -10.53 16.12
C GLY A 75 0.02 -10.71 14.60
N PRO A 76 -0.61 -9.82 13.81
CA PRO A 76 -0.50 -9.83 12.36
C PRO A 76 0.94 -9.78 11.84
N LEU A 77 1.85 -9.03 12.48
CA LEU A 77 3.27 -9.00 12.10
C LEU A 77 3.98 -10.34 12.33
N LYS A 78 3.68 -11.04 13.42
CA LYS A 78 4.23 -12.39 13.66
C LYS A 78 3.69 -13.41 12.66
N HIS A 79 2.43 -13.25 12.27
CA HIS A 79 1.81 -14.08 11.24
C HIS A 79 2.42 -13.78 9.86
N LEU A 80 2.63 -12.51 9.52
CA LEU A 80 3.26 -12.08 8.27
C LEU A 80 4.64 -12.75 8.06
N SER A 81 5.42 -12.93 9.13
CA SER A 81 6.69 -13.65 9.05
C SER A 81 6.55 -15.12 8.64
N LYS A 82 5.41 -15.77 8.94
CA LYS A 82 5.13 -17.16 8.52
C LYS A 82 4.69 -17.20 7.07
N GLU A 83 3.72 -16.36 6.69
CA GLU A 83 3.25 -16.24 5.30
C GLU A 83 4.39 -15.87 4.34
N ALA A 84 5.36 -15.06 4.80
CA ALA A 84 6.55 -14.77 4.00
C ALA A 84 7.42 -16.01 3.72
N LEU A 85 7.43 -17.01 4.62
CA LEU A 85 8.13 -18.28 4.40
C LEU A 85 7.32 -19.20 3.47
N GLU A 86 5.99 -19.20 3.60
CA GLU A 86 5.07 -19.96 2.74
C GLU A 86 5.14 -19.43 1.29
N ALA A 87 5.02 -18.12 1.10
CA ALA A 87 5.23 -17.44 -0.19
C ALA A 87 6.64 -17.68 -0.77
N ALA A 88 7.67 -17.79 0.07
CA ALA A 88 9.03 -18.08 -0.41
C ALA A 88 9.18 -19.55 -0.86
N ALA A 89 8.44 -20.48 -0.26
CA ALA A 89 8.42 -21.89 -0.67
C ALA A 89 7.60 -22.08 -1.96
N GLU A 90 6.50 -21.35 -2.11
CA GLU A 90 5.59 -21.45 -3.25
C GLU A 90 5.35 -20.07 -3.91
N PRO A 91 6.36 -19.46 -4.55
CA PRO A 91 6.24 -18.09 -5.08
C PRO A 91 5.22 -17.94 -6.22
N GLY A 92 4.77 -19.06 -6.80
CA GLY A 92 3.70 -19.11 -7.80
C GLY A 92 2.29 -19.14 -7.21
N ASP A 93 2.14 -19.38 -5.91
CA ASP A 93 0.82 -19.32 -5.27
C ASP A 93 0.45 -17.87 -4.90
N LEU A 94 -0.57 -17.33 -5.57
CA LEU A 94 -1.04 -15.97 -5.35
C LEU A 94 -1.75 -15.80 -4.00
N SER A 95 -2.28 -16.86 -3.38
CA SER A 95 -2.92 -16.74 -2.05
C SER A 95 -1.92 -16.26 -1.00
N GLU A 96 -0.71 -16.84 -0.99
CA GLU A 96 0.35 -16.49 -0.03
C GLU A 96 0.76 -15.01 -0.13
N TRP A 97 0.80 -14.46 -1.35
CA TRP A 97 1.02 -13.03 -1.56
C TRP A 97 -0.14 -12.17 -1.05
N ALA A 98 -1.37 -12.66 -1.21
CA ALA A 98 -2.56 -11.97 -0.70
C ALA A 98 -2.59 -11.97 0.84
N ASP A 99 -2.21 -13.07 1.48
CA ASP A 99 -2.12 -13.18 2.94
C ASP A 99 -1.07 -12.21 3.50
N MET A 100 0.10 -12.11 2.86
CA MET A 100 1.07 -11.07 3.22
C MET A 100 0.48 -9.65 3.13
N GLN A 101 -0.29 -9.37 2.07
CA GLN A 101 -0.90 -8.05 1.88
C GLN A 101 -1.96 -7.75 2.95
N PHE A 102 -2.80 -8.72 3.28
CA PHE A 102 -3.83 -8.60 4.31
C PHE A 102 -3.22 -8.38 5.71
N LEU A 103 -2.23 -9.19 6.07
CA LEU A 103 -1.56 -9.08 7.38
C LEU A 103 -0.81 -7.76 7.55
N LEU A 104 -0.15 -7.28 6.48
CA LEU A 104 0.50 -5.97 6.51
C LEU A 104 -0.51 -4.84 6.68
N TRP A 105 -1.64 -4.87 5.96
CA TRP A 105 -2.69 -3.87 6.10
C TRP A 105 -3.31 -3.87 7.49
N ASP A 106 -3.56 -5.04 8.07
CA ASP A 106 -4.14 -5.13 9.42
C ASP A 106 -3.16 -4.62 10.48
N ALA A 107 -1.88 -4.97 10.36
CA ALA A 107 -0.83 -4.44 11.22
C ALA A 107 -0.76 -2.90 11.14
N GLN A 108 -0.76 -2.32 9.93
CA GLN A 108 -0.74 -0.87 9.74
C GLN A 108 -1.95 -0.20 10.38
N ARG A 109 -3.16 -0.70 10.10
CA ARG A 109 -4.40 -0.15 10.67
C ARG A 109 -4.40 -0.20 12.20
N ARG A 110 -4.01 -1.33 12.78
CA ARG A 110 -3.92 -1.52 14.25
C ARG A 110 -2.83 -0.68 14.90
N ALA A 111 -1.80 -0.29 14.15
CA ALA A 111 -0.77 0.65 14.59
C ALA A 111 -1.17 2.14 14.37
N GLY A 112 -2.34 2.42 13.80
CA GLY A 112 -2.76 3.78 13.46
C GLY A 112 -1.95 4.42 12.33
N ILE A 113 -1.31 3.61 11.48
CA ILE A 113 -0.49 4.09 10.36
C ILE A 113 -1.39 4.37 9.16
N SER A 114 -1.39 5.61 8.67
CA SER A 114 -2.11 5.99 7.45
C SER A 114 -1.32 5.68 6.18
N ASP A 115 -2.04 5.62 5.05
CA ASP A 115 -1.44 5.41 3.73
C ASP A 115 -0.46 6.51 3.34
N GLU A 116 -0.77 7.75 3.71
CA GLU A 116 0.13 8.88 3.50
C GLU A 116 1.43 8.73 4.31
N GLN A 117 1.31 8.33 5.59
CA GLN A 117 2.46 8.13 6.47
C GLN A 117 3.37 7.02 5.95
N ILE A 118 2.82 5.85 5.58
CA ILE A 118 3.64 4.75 5.07
C ILE A 118 4.23 5.09 3.69
N THR A 119 3.47 5.73 2.80
CA THR A 119 3.98 6.15 1.49
C THR A 119 5.15 7.10 1.65
N GLN A 120 5.05 8.07 2.56
CA GLN A 120 6.14 9.01 2.77
C GLN A 120 7.34 8.38 3.49
N ALA A 121 7.12 7.40 4.37
CA ALA A 121 8.18 6.58 4.93
C ALA A 121 8.90 5.76 3.84
N MET A 122 8.15 5.18 2.89
CA MET A 122 8.70 4.44 1.75
C MET A 122 9.53 5.33 0.82
N ILE A 123 9.06 6.53 0.48
CA ILE A 123 9.81 7.50 -0.34
C ILE A 123 11.16 7.83 0.32
N LYS A 124 11.14 8.20 1.61
CA LYS A 124 12.35 8.50 2.38
C LYS A 124 13.29 7.29 2.45
N LYS A 125 12.74 6.11 2.74
CA LYS A 125 13.51 4.87 2.87
C LYS A 125 14.14 4.45 1.55
N LEU A 126 13.44 4.63 0.43
CA LEU A 126 13.95 4.35 -0.91
C LEU A 126 15.14 5.24 -1.27
N ALA A 127 15.06 6.55 -0.96
CA ALA A 127 16.17 7.47 -1.16
C ALA A 127 17.42 7.03 -0.37
N ILE A 128 17.24 6.65 0.90
CA ILE A 128 18.33 6.10 1.73
C ILE A 128 18.88 4.80 1.15
N ASN A 129 18.03 3.88 0.68
CA ASN A 129 18.48 2.60 0.15
C ASN A 129 19.30 2.74 -1.13
N LYS A 130 19.01 3.74 -1.97
CA LYS A 130 19.75 4.01 -3.22
C LYS A 130 21.17 4.51 -3.02
N VAL A 131 21.48 5.12 -1.87
CA VAL A 131 22.83 5.63 -1.55
C VAL A 131 23.66 4.66 -0.72
N ARG A 132 23.09 3.52 -0.31
CA ARG A 132 23.81 2.48 0.46
C ARG A 132 24.69 1.64 -0.45
N GLN A 133 25.74 1.09 0.14
CA GLN A 133 26.51 0.01 -0.45
C GLN A 133 25.86 -1.34 -0.14
N TRP A 134 25.82 -2.20 -1.16
CA TRP A 134 25.20 -3.53 -1.10
C TRP A 134 26.22 -4.58 -1.54
N PRO A 135 26.21 -5.77 -0.92
CA PRO A 135 27.05 -6.88 -1.37
C PRO A 135 26.60 -7.38 -2.75
N GLU A 136 27.45 -8.20 -3.38
CA GLU A 136 27.13 -8.85 -4.65
C GLU A 136 25.79 -9.61 -4.58
N PRO A 137 25.00 -9.59 -5.67
CA PRO A 137 23.76 -10.33 -5.74
C PRO A 137 23.93 -11.85 -5.53
N LYS A 138 23.22 -12.38 -4.53
CA LYS A 138 22.95 -13.83 -4.39
C LYS A 138 21.45 -14.07 -4.50
N ASP A 139 21.08 -15.07 -5.30
CA ASP A 139 19.69 -15.49 -5.48
C ASP A 139 19.20 -16.30 -4.26
N GLY A 140 17.91 -16.18 -3.93
CA GLY A 140 17.27 -16.88 -2.81
C GLY A 140 17.67 -16.43 -1.39
N GLU A 141 18.52 -15.41 -1.24
CA GLU A 141 19.10 -15.03 0.06
C GLU A 141 18.81 -13.57 0.43
N PRO A 142 18.50 -13.29 1.72
CA PRO A 142 18.37 -11.91 2.19
C PRO A 142 19.65 -11.11 1.98
N ARG A 143 19.52 -9.87 1.49
CA ARG A 143 20.66 -8.95 1.34
C ARG A 143 20.59 -7.83 2.37
N LEU A 144 21.68 -7.69 3.11
CA LEU A 144 21.85 -6.64 4.09
C LEU A 144 22.84 -5.60 3.54
N HIS A 145 22.51 -4.33 3.67
CA HIS A 145 23.44 -3.25 3.36
C HIS A 145 24.72 -3.36 4.19
N ILE A 146 25.84 -2.97 3.59
CA ILE A 146 27.13 -2.90 4.27
C ILE A 146 27.06 -1.73 5.26
N LYS A 147 27.34 -1.99 6.54
CA LYS A 147 27.50 -0.94 7.54
C LYS A 147 28.94 -0.43 7.45
N GLU A 148 29.14 0.87 7.26
CA GLU A 148 30.46 1.46 7.50
C GLU A 148 30.82 1.21 8.96
N GLN A 149 32.01 0.65 9.22
CA GLN A 149 32.58 0.55 10.56
C GLN A 149 32.99 1.97 11.00
N SER A 150 32.03 2.79 11.42
CA SER A 150 32.31 4.05 12.08
C SER A 150 31.51 4.13 13.38
N GLU A 151 32.26 4.12 14.48
CA GLU A 151 31.85 4.28 15.89
C GLU A 151 31.43 3.02 16.67
N GLN A 152 32.26 1.97 16.61
CA GLN A 152 32.61 1.19 17.81
C GLN A 152 34.00 1.60 18.32
N GLU A 153 34.23 2.91 18.52
CA GLU A 153 35.47 3.39 19.13
C GLU A 153 35.35 4.85 19.61
N LYS A 154 34.43 5.09 20.55
CA LYS A 154 34.57 6.17 21.53
C LYS A 154 34.16 5.63 22.90
N LYS A 155 35.16 5.02 23.54
CA LYS A 155 35.52 4.99 24.96
C LYS A 155 34.41 5.07 26.01
#